data_AF-A0AAE1B0E4-F1
#
_entry.id   AF-A0AAE1B0E4-F1
#
_cell.length_a   1.000
_cell.length_b   1.000
_cell.length_c   1.000
_cell.angle_alpha   90.00
_cell.angle_beta   90.00
_cell.angle_gamma   90.00
#
_symmetry.space_group_name_H-M   'P 1'
#
loop_
_entity.id
_entity.type
_entity.pdbx_description
1 polymer ?
#
loop_
_entity_poly.entity_id
_entity_poly.type
_entity_poly.pdbx_seq_one_letter_code
_entity_poly.pdbx_strand_id
1 'polypeptide(L)'
;MTHSGSSGSMEADGAVEMFSRSVQNHKLRYTRYIGDGDTNSFKKVHDSNPYGTSCSIEKLECVGHVQKRMGTRLRKLKADNRGKKLADGKTLGGKGRLSDVQIDQITTYYGNAIRANKHNLEGMRKAICAIYFHKKSCDKDASSKNCCCHSSIYNDGAQAYAQMLEQLDLVCSAHTARFLKKKDLARTANARQRAAKASLEYRRAKRRAAKESSERNEDGAYSTGAF
;
A
#
# COMPACT_ATOMS: atom_id res chain seq x y z
N MET A 1 2.79 21.06 42.92
CA MET A 1 2.73 19.59 43.10
C MET A 1 4.07 19.01 42.66
N THR A 2 4.80 18.39 43.57
CA THR A 2 6.03 17.63 43.25
C THR A 2 5.65 16.17 43.10
N HIS A 3 5.80 15.62 41.90
CA HIS A 3 5.54 14.21 41.60
C HIS A 3 6.76 13.38 42.01
N SER A 4 6.53 12.24 42.67
CA SER A 4 7.58 11.37 43.24
C SER A 4 7.76 10.05 42.46
N GLY A 5 7.61 10.08 41.13
CA GLY A 5 7.80 8.92 40.25
C GLY A 5 8.60 9.23 38.98
N SER A 6 8.59 8.29 38.02
CA SER A 6 9.26 8.49 36.73
C SER A 6 8.52 9.53 35.88
N SER A 7 9.24 10.18 34.96
CA SER A 7 8.64 11.16 34.04
C SER A 7 7.45 10.58 33.26
N GLY A 8 7.52 9.30 32.89
CA GLY A 8 6.42 8.60 32.21
C GLY A 8 5.22 8.32 33.10
N SER A 9 5.39 8.15 34.41
CA SER A 9 4.25 8.02 35.32
C SER A 9 3.58 9.37 35.57
N MET A 10 4.33 10.47 35.60
CA MET A 10 3.79 11.83 35.75
C MET A 10 2.81 12.20 34.62
N GLU A 11 3.13 11.88 33.36
CA GLU A 11 2.24 12.13 32.22
C GLU A 11 0.93 11.32 32.35
N ALA A 12 1.05 10.05 32.70
CA ALA A 12 -0.10 9.16 32.83
C ALA A 12 -1.00 9.55 34.01
N ASP A 13 -0.41 9.93 35.15
CA ASP A 13 -1.15 10.37 36.35
C ASP A 13 -1.84 11.71 36.09
N GLY A 14 -1.16 12.65 35.42
CA GLY A 14 -1.74 13.92 35.00
C GLY A 14 -2.91 13.75 34.01
N ALA A 15 -2.82 12.80 33.08
CA ALA A 15 -3.92 12.48 32.18
C ALA A 15 -5.14 11.93 32.94
N VAL A 16 -4.95 11.02 33.91
CA VAL A 16 -6.04 10.51 34.76
C VAL A 16 -6.69 11.64 35.56
N GLU A 17 -5.89 12.52 36.16
CA GLU A 17 -6.39 13.65 36.94
C GLU A 17 -7.19 14.64 36.07
N MET A 18 -6.70 14.95 34.87
CA MET A 18 -7.38 15.79 33.89
C MET A 18 -8.74 15.20 33.49
N PHE A 19 -8.80 13.90 33.18
CA PHE A 19 -10.05 13.24 32.81
C PHE A 19 -11.03 13.18 33.98
N SER A 20 -10.56 12.87 35.19
CA SER A 20 -11.41 12.75 36.39
C SER A 20 -12.06 14.08 36.77
N ARG A 21 -11.35 15.20 36.65
CA ARG A 21 -11.87 16.52 37.02
C ARG A 21 -12.71 17.19 35.93
N SER A 22 -12.66 16.69 34.70
CA SER A 22 -13.34 17.31 33.54
C SER A 22 -14.84 17.56 33.76
N VAL A 23 -15.55 16.62 34.40
CA VAL A 23 -16.99 16.75 34.67
C VAL A 23 -17.25 17.76 35.78
N GLN A 24 -16.48 17.71 36.87
CA GLN A 24 -16.67 18.59 38.02
C GLN A 24 -16.32 20.05 37.69
N ASN A 25 -15.20 20.28 37.01
CA ASN A 25 -14.67 21.62 36.75
C ASN A 25 -15.27 22.24 35.49
N HIS A 26 -15.62 21.43 34.48
CA HIS A 26 -15.97 21.93 33.15
C HIS A 26 -17.26 21.33 32.57
N LYS A 27 -17.95 20.44 33.31
CA LYS A 27 -19.21 19.81 32.88
C LYS A 27 -19.13 19.13 31.52
N LEU A 28 -17.97 18.60 31.15
CA LEU A 28 -17.72 17.94 29.87
C LEU A 28 -17.09 16.56 30.05
N ARG A 29 -17.21 15.72 29.01
CA ARG A 29 -16.61 14.38 28.96
C ARG A 29 -15.72 14.27 27.72
N TYR A 30 -14.52 13.75 27.90
CA TYR A 30 -13.60 13.46 26.81
C TYR A 30 -13.89 12.06 26.25
N THR A 31 -14.38 11.98 25.03
CA THR A 31 -14.75 10.70 24.39
C THR A 31 -13.62 10.09 23.56
N ARG A 32 -12.60 10.87 23.22
CA ARG A 32 -11.51 10.48 22.33
C ARG A 32 -10.17 10.85 22.94
N TYR A 33 -9.24 9.92 22.92
CA TYR A 33 -7.88 10.08 23.40
C TYR A 33 -6.91 9.96 22.22
N ILE A 34 -6.11 10.99 21.97
CA ILE A 34 -5.03 10.96 20.98
C ILE A 34 -3.71 10.93 21.74
N GLY A 35 -2.92 9.88 21.56
CA GLY A 35 -1.63 9.73 22.22
C GLY A 35 -0.56 9.15 21.30
N ASP A 36 0.68 9.27 21.72
CA ASP A 36 1.82 8.59 21.12
C ASP A 36 1.71 7.07 21.41
N GLY A 37 2.10 6.21 20.47
CA GLY A 37 1.72 4.80 20.41
C GLY A 37 2.15 3.93 21.59
N ASP A 38 3.09 4.39 22.41
CA ASP A 38 3.79 3.61 23.44
C ASP A 38 3.55 4.09 24.89
N THR A 39 2.55 4.93 25.16
CA THR A 39 2.27 5.38 26.53
C THR A 39 1.25 4.48 27.26
N ASN A 40 1.60 4.02 28.46
CA ASN A 40 0.66 3.42 29.43
C ASN A 40 -0.43 4.42 29.88
N SER A 41 -0.32 5.70 29.49
CA SER A 41 -1.27 6.76 29.80
C SER A 41 -2.70 6.43 29.37
N PHE A 42 -2.92 5.91 28.15
CA PHE A 42 -4.26 5.51 27.72
C PHE A 42 -4.82 4.39 28.61
N LYS A 43 -4.00 3.38 28.93
CA LYS A 43 -4.42 2.27 29.80
C LYS A 43 -4.85 2.80 31.17
N LYS A 44 -4.03 3.65 31.80
CA LYS A 44 -4.38 4.25 33.09
C LYS A 44 -5.69 5.05 33.05
N VAL A 45 -5.88 5.87 32.01
CA VAL A 45 -7.12 6.66 31.83
C VAL A 45 -8.34 5.77 31.57
N HIS A 46 -8.16 4.69 30.81
CA HIS A 46 -9.21 3.72 30.57
C HIS A 46 -9.59 2.96 31.84
N ASP A 47 -8.58 2.48 32.59
CA ASP A 47 -8.75 1.70 33.81
C ASP A 47 -9.30 2.56 34.96
N SER A 48 -9.00 3.86 35.00
CA SER A 48 -9.59 4.79 35.97
C SER A 48 -11.08 5.03 35.74
N ASN A 49 -11.62 4.62 34.59
CA ASN A 49 -13.04 4.69 34.23
C ASN A 49 -13.75 6.01 34.68
N PRO A 50 -13.22 7.18 34.27
CA PRO A 50 -13.59 8.47 34.85
C PRO A 50 -15.06 8.87 34.62
N TYR A 51 -15.75 8.21 33.69
CA TYR A 51 -17.13 8.50 33.30
C TYR A 51 -18.08 7.31 33.52
N GLY A 52 -17.61 6.24 34.15
CA GLY A 52 -18.36 5.01 34.36
C GLY A 52 -18.77 4.30 33.05
N THR A 53 -19.71 3.37 33.17
CA THR A 53 -20.27 2.60 32.03
C THR A 53 -21.00 3.47 31.00
N SER A 54 -21.29 4.73 31.32
CA SER A 54 -22.05 5.64 30.46
C SER A 54 -21.24 6.20 29.29
N CYS A 55 -19.90 6.15 29.33
CA CYS A 55 -19.06 6.76 28.32
C CYS A 55 -17.69 6.07 28.20
N SER A 56 -17.48 5.34 27.10
CA SER A 56 -16.19 4.73 26.76
C SER A 56 -15.28 5.74 26.04
N ILE A 57 -13.99 5.71 26.35
CA ILE A 57 -12.96 6.57 25.73
C ILE A 57 -12.31 5.82 24.57
N GLU A 58 -12.42 6.35 23.36
CA GLU A 58 -11.83 5.77 22.15
C GLU A 58 -10.37 6.21 21.99
N LYS A 59 -9.43 5.25 21.86
CA LYS A 59 -8.04 5.55 21.50
C LYS A 59 -7.93 5.80 20.00
N LEU A 60 -7.39 6.95 19.64
CA LEU A 60 -7.07 7.33 18.27
C LEU A 60 -5.55 7.38 18.08
N GLU A 61 -5.09 6.87 16.94
CA GLU A 61 -3.68 6.92 16.57
C GLU A 61 -3.38 8.19 15.76
N CYS A 62 -2.28 8.86 16.10
CA CYS A 62 -1.84 10.05 15.38
C CYS A 62 -1.19 9.68 14.04
N VAL A 63 -1.61 10.31 12.94
CA VAL A 63 -1.01 10.12 11.62
C VAL A 63 0.49 10.42 11.63
N GLY A 64 0.90 11.48 12.36
CA GLY A 64 2.32 11.82 12.51
C GLY A 64 3.12 10.71 13.18
N HIS A 65 2.55 10.06 14.19
CA HIS A 65 3.18 8.92 14.85
C HIS A 65 3.26 7.70 13.91
N VAL A 66 2.20 7.43 13.16
CA VAL A 66 2.18 6.37 12.12
C VAL A 66 3.25 6.62 11.04
N GLN A 67 3.48 7.87 10.62
CA GLN A 67 4.58 8.23 9.71
C GLN A 67 5.96 7.96 10.31
N LYS A 68 6.19 8.37 11.57
CA LYS A 68 7.45 8.13 12.27
C LYS A 68 7.74 6.63 12.39
N ARG A 69 6.73 5.83 12.76
CA ARG A 69 6.82 4.37 12.86
C ARG A 69 7.28 3.73 11.55
N MET A 70 6.72 4.14 10.42
CA MET A 70 7.16 3.69 9.08
C MET A 70 8.64 4.01 8.85
N GLY A 71 9.06 5.24 9.13
CA GLY A 71 10.44 5.68 8.95
C GLY A 71 11.44 4.92 9.82
N THR A 72 11.09 4.69 11.08
CA THR A 72 11.89 3.90 12.01
C THR A 72 12.04 2.46 11.54
N ARG A 73 10.94 1.82 11.11
CA ARG A 73 10.97 0.44 10.58
C ARG A 73 11.84 0.31 9.33
N LEU A 74 11.76 1.27 8.40
CA LEU A 74 12.61 1.26 7.20
C LEU A 74 14.10 1.47 7.52
N ARG A 75 14.42 2.37 8.45
CA ARG A 75 15.80 2.58 8.91
C ARG A 75 16.34 1.35 9.64
N LYS A 76 15.53 0.71 10.47
CA LYS A 76 15.87 -0.56 11.12
C LYS A 76 16.13 -1.66 10.09
N LEU A 77 15.24 -1.84 9.11
CA LEU A 77 15.44 -2.77 8.00
C LEU A 77 16.76 -2.50 7.25
N LYS A 78 17.07 -1.24 6.98
CA LYS A 78 18.34 -0.82 6.37
C LYS A 78 19.55 -1.21 7.23
N ALA A 79 19.46 -1.02 8.53
CA ALA A 79 20.51 -1.37 9.49
C ALA A 79 20.69 -2.89 9.63
N ASP A 80 19.61 -3.65 9.76
CA ASP A 80 19.60 -5.12 9.91
C ASP A 80 20.11 -5.85 8.64
N ASN A 81 20.11 -5.14 7.51
CA ASN A 81 20.64 -5.61 6.22
C ASN A 81 21.96 -4.93 5.82
N ARG A 82 22.64 -4.26 6.76
CA ARG A 82 23.95 -3.66 6.51
C ARG A 82 24.95 -4.75 6.12
N GLY A 83 25.67 -4.54 5.02
CA GLY A 83 26.67 -5.48 4.51
C GLY A 83 26.11 -6.68 3.73
N LYS A 84 24.81 -6.98 3.83
CA LYS A 84 24.17 -8.00 3.01
C LYS A 84 24.05 -7.51 1.57
N LYS A 85 24.58 -8.31 0.64
CA LYS A 85 24.45 -8.06 -0.79
C LYS A 85 23.15 -8.69 -1.29
N LEU A 86 22.41 -7.94 -2.09
CA LEU A 86 21.26 -8.47 -2.82
C LEU A 86 21.76 -9.32 -4.01
N ALA A 87 20.84 -9.91 -4.78
CA ALA A 87 21.17 -10.72 -5.96
C ALA A 87 22.03 -9.97 -7.00
N ASP A 88 22.02 -8.64 -6.98
CA ASP A 88 22.82 -7.76 -7.83
C ASP A 88 24.21 -7.42 -7.26
N GLY A 89 24.62 -8.06 -6.17
CA GLY A 89 25.92 -7.87 -5.53
C GLY A 89 26.09 -6.54 -4.76
N LYS A 90 25.05 -5.72 -4.68
CA LYS A 90 25.05 -4.40 -4.02
C LYS A 90 24.26 -4.44 -2.72
N THR A 91 24.53 -3.49 -1.82
CA THR A 91 23.85 -3.38 -0.53
C THR A 91 22.44 -2.79 -0.69
N LEU A 92 21.60 -2.92 0.36
CA LEU A 92 20.24 -2.38 0.38
C LEU A 92 20.21 -0.83 0.36
N GLY A 93 21.19 -0.21 1.01
CA GLY A 93 21.35 1.25 1.06
C GLY A 93 22.29 1.78 -0.03
N GLY A 94 22.38 3.10 -0.14
CA GLY A 94 23.30 3.80 -1.04
C GLY A 94 22.62 4.62 -2.14
N LYS A 95 23.43 5.18 -3.04
CA LYS A 95 22.95 6.02 -4.15
C LYS A 95 22.03 5.21 -5.08
N GLY A 96 20.84 5.74 -5.35
CA GLY A 96 19.82 5.07 -6.17
C GLY A 96 19.13 3.88 -5.48
N ARG A 97 19.26 3.74 -4.15
CA ARG A 97 18.63 2.67 -3.36
C ARG A 97 17.90 3.25 -2.15
N LEU A 98 17.64 2.43 -1.13
CA LEU A 98 17.00 2.84 0.12
C LEU A 98 17.93 3.75 0.95
N SER A 99 18.09 4.99 0.51
CA SER A 99 18.78 6.06 1.25
C SER A 99 17.86 6.71 2.27
N ASP A 100 18.41 7.47 3.22
CA ASP A 100 17.59 8.20 4.20
C ASP A 100 16.64 9.20 3.54
N VAL A 101 17.09 9.87 2.48
CA VAL A 101 16.25 10.74 1.64
C VAL A 101 15.07 9.98 1.04
N GLN A 102 15.30 8.75 0.53
CA GLN A 102 14.22 7.92 0.00
C GLN A 102 13.25 7.47 1.10
N ILE A 103 13.77 7.15 2.29
CA ILE A 103 12.93 6.81 3.46
C ILE A 103 12.05 8.00 3.83
N ASP A 104 12.60 9.22 3.88
CA ASP A 104 11.85 10.43 4.21
C ASP A 104 10.78 10.77 3.17
N GLN A 105 11.06 10.52 1.89
CA GLN A 105 10.06 10.63 0.83
C GLN A 105 8.92 9.62 1.03
N ILE A 106 9.24 8.35 1.29
CA ILE A 106 8.25 7.29 1.50
C ILE A 106 7.36 7.61 2.71
N THR A 107 7.94 8.05 3.83
CA THR A 107 7.17 8.40 5.04
C THR A 107 6.28 9.63 4.84
N THR A 108 6.76 10.60 4.07
CA THR A 108 5.98 11.79 3.69
C THR A 108 4.78 11.40 2.83
N TYR A 109 5.01 10.65 1.75
CA TYR A 109 3.92 10.17 0.89
C TYR A 109 2.93 9.29 1.64
N TYR A 110 3.40 8.43 2.54
CA TYR A 110 2.56 7.55 3.34
C TYR A 110 1.58 8.34 4.22
N GLY A 111 2.05 9.37 4.92
CA GLY A 111 1.14 10.22 5.71
C GLY A 111 0.22 11.07 4.85
N ASN A 112 0.68 11.55 3.69
CA ASN A 112 -0.17 12.30 2.76
C ASN A 112 -1.29 11.42 2.20
N ALA A 113 -1.01 10.16 1.87
CA ALA A 113 -2.02 9.20 1.45
C ALA A 113 -3.09 8.95 2.52
N ILE A 114 -2.69 8.87 3.80
CA ILE A 114 -3.64 8.73 4.92
C ILE A 114 -4.49 9.99 5.07
N ARG A 115 -3.87 11.18 5.06
CA ARG A 115 -4.59 12.47 5.21
C ARG A 115 -5.58 12.71 4.07
N ALA A 116 -5.19 12.40 2.83
CA ALA A 116 -6.03 12.58 1.66
C ALA A 116 -7.23 11.63 1.61
N ASN A 117 -7.17 10.50 2.32
CA ASN A 117 -8.19 9.45 2.28
C ASN A 117 -8.86 9.18 3.65
N LYS A 118 -9.01 10.21 4.49
CA LYS A 118 -9.51 10.09 5.88
C LYS A 118 -10.82 9.32 6.02
N HIS A 119 -11.73 9.44 5.05
CA HIS A 119 -13.06 8.83 5.07
C HIS A 119 -13.23 7.69 4.04
N ASN A 120 -12.14 7.29 3.37
CA ASN A 120 -12.18 6.26 2.33
C ASN A 120 -11.08 5.23 2.55
N LEU A 121 -11.44 4.11 3.21
CA LEU A 121 -10.49 3.05 3.51
C LEU A 121 -9.93 2.39 2.24
N GLU A 122 -10.77 2.19 1.23
CA GLU A 122 -10.34 1.57 -0.03
C GLU A 122 -9.40 2.49 -0.81
N GLY A 123 -9.74 3.78 -0.90
CA GLY A 123 -8.90 4.81 -1.48
C GLY A 123 -7.56 4.94 -0.76
N MET A 124 -7.57 4.89 0.58
CA MET A 124 -6.36 4.92 1.39
C MET A 124 -5.44 3.74 1.09
N ARG A 125 -5.99 2.51 1.07
CA ARG A 125 -5.23 1.30 0.73
C ARG A 125 -4.62 1.41 -0.66
N LYS A 126 -5.42 1.85 -1.64
CA LYS A 126 -4.98 2.04 -3.02
C LYS A 126 -3.83 3.05 -3.12
N ALA A 127 -3.95 4.20 -2.43
CA ALA A 127 -2.94 5.23 -2.40
C ALA A 127 -1.63 4.76 -1.73
N ILE A 128 -1.74 4.05 -0.60
CA ILE A 128 -0.58 3.46 0.10
C ILE A 128 0.13 2.44 -0.80
N CYS A 129 -0.63 1.53 -1.44
CA CYS A 129 -0.06 0.57 -2.38
C CYS A 129 0.64 1.29 -3.55
N ALA A 130 0.03 2.34 -4.11
CA ALA A 130 0.62 3.07 -5.23
C ALA A 130 2.03 3.61 -4.92
N ILE A 131 2.29 4.05 -3.67
CA ILE A 131 3.63 4.49 -3.25
C ILE A 131 4.65 3.36 -3.39
N TYR A 132 4.33 2.18 -2.88
CA TYR A 132 5.23 1.01 -2.95
C TYR A 132 5.55 0.67 -4.41
N PHE A 133 4.53 0.60 -5.26
CA PHE A 133 4.70 0.18 -6.64
C PHE A 133 5.39 1.23 -7.52
N HIS A 134 5.18 2.51 -7.23
CA HIS A 134 5.96 3.58 -7.84
C HIS A 134 7.45 3.45 -7.49
N LYS A 135 7.77 3.06 -6.25
CA LYS A 135 9.16 2.82 -5.82
C LYS A 135 9.74 1.47 -6.27
N LYS A 136 8.89 0.46 -6.54
CA LYS A 136 9.29 -0.87 -7.07
C LYS A 136 9.58 -0.83 -8.57
N SER A 137 8.87 0.00 -9.33
CA SER A 137 8.97 0.01 -10.80
C SER A 137 10.34 0.52 -11.23
N CYS A 138 11.13 -0.39 -11.81
CA CYS A 138 12.46 -0.12 -12.34
C CYS A 138 12.33 0.60 -13.70
N ASP A 139 13.17 1.59 -13.98
CA ASP A 139 13.24 2.37 -15.24
C ASP A 139 13.53 1.55 -16.53
N LYS A 140 13.45 0.22 -16.50
CA LYS A 140 13.73 -0.61 -17.68
C LYS A 140 12.66 -0.53 -18.78
N ASP A 141 11.53 0.14 -18.52
CA ASP A 141 10.52 0.50 -19.52
C ASP A 141 10.34 2.02 -19.64
N ALA A 142 11.44 2.78 -19.59
CA ALA A 142 11.48 4.23 -19.82
C ALA A 142 11.21 4.65 -21.29
N SER A 143 10.43 3.88 -22.04
CA SER A 143 9.93 4.25 -23.37
C SER A 143 8.43 4.50 -23.40
N SER A 144 7.70 4.27 -22.31
CA SER A 144 6.32 4.75 -22.21
C SER A 144 6.29 6.11 -21.51
N LYS A 145 6.17 7.18 -22.30
CA LYS A 145 5.76 8.50 -21.84
C LYS A 145 4.37 8.41 -21.22
N ASN A 146 4.27 7.99 -19.96
CA ASN A 146 3.10 8.13 -19.10
C ASN A 146 3.48 7.80 -17.65
N CYS A 147 4.31 8.66 -17.07
CA CYS A 147 4.29 8.87 -15.63
C CYS A 147 2.99 9.60 -15.29
N CYS A 148 1.93 8.83 -15.09
CA CYS A 148 0.71 9.14 -14.32
C CYS A 148 -0.28 8.00 -14.58
N CYS A 149 -0.67 7.30 -13.52
CA CYS A 149 -1.94 6.58 -13.40
C CYS A 149 -2.53 5.92 -14.66
N HIS A 150 -2.22 4.65 -14.90
CA HIS A 150 -3.22 3.76 -15.48
C HIS A 150 -3.35 2.57 -14.54
N SER A 151 -4.51 2.49 -13.88
CA SER A 151 -5.06 1.32 -13.19
C SER A 151 -4.06 0.17 -13.04
N SER A 152 -3.31 0.15 -11.94
CA SER A 152 -2.50 -1.02 -11.67
C SER A 152 -3.41 -2.18 -11.25
N ILE A 153 -4.03 -2.81 -12.24
CA ILE A 153 -4.39 -4.22 -12.18
C ILE A 153 -3.02 -4.92 -12.22
N TYR A 154 -2.42 -5.07 -11.04
CA TYR A 154 -1.07 -5.61 -10.93
C TYR A 154 -1.01 -7.02 -11.51
N ASN A 155 -0.07 -7.23 -12.42
CA ASN A 155 0.19 -8.54 -13.05
C ASN A 155 0.81 -9.55 -12.06
N ASP A 156 1.24 -9.09 -10.88
CA ASP A 156 1.81 -9.91 -9.80
C ASP A 156 0.77 -10.75 -9.05
N GLY A 157 -0.53 -10.48 -9.30
CA GLY A 157 -1.62 -11.22 -8.71
C GLY A 157 -2.04 -10.76 -7.31
N ALA A 158 -3.27 -11.09 -6.95
CA ALA A 158 -3.90 -10.85 -5.67
C ALA A 158 -3.14 -11.50 -4.48
N GLN A 159 -2.34 -12.54 -4.72
CA GLN A 159 -1.49 -13.15 -3.70
C GLN A 159 -0.32 -12.27 -3.24
N ALA A 160 0.20 -11.37 -4.10
CA ALA A 160 1.29 -10.49 -3.71
C ALA A 160 0.89 -9.54 -2.56
N TYR A 161 -0.40 -9.18 -2.46
CA TYR A 161 -0.91 -8.39 -1.34
C TYR A 161 -0.89 -9.16 -0.02
N ALA A 162 -1.07 -10.48 -0.03
CA ALA A 162 -1.05 -11.29 1.18
C ALA A 162 0.35 -11.30 1.82
N GLN A 163 1.40 -11.44 1.00
CA GLN A 163 2.79 -11.39 1.46
C GLN A 163 3.17 -10.01 2.02
N MET A 164 2.65 -8.92 1.42
CA MET A 164 2.84 -7.59 1.97
C MET A 164 2.14 -7.39 3.31
N LEU A 165 0.90 -7.87 3.45
CA LEU A 165 0.15 -7.76 4.70
C LEU A 165 0.80 -8.56 5.82
N GLU A 166 1.36 -9.72 5.49
CA GLU A 166 2.15 -10.54 6.43
C GLU A 166 3.44 -9.83 6.88
N GLN A 167 4.17 -9.17 5.97
CA GLN A 167 5.35 -8.34 6.32
C GLN A 167 5.00 -7.09 7.13
N LEU A 168 3.74 -6.68 7.15
CA LEU A 168 3.22 -5.54 7.91
C LEU A 168 2.54 -5.97 9.23
N ASP A 169 2.69 -7.23 9.65
CA ASP A 169 2.06 -7.84 10.83
C ASP A 169 0.51 -7.81 10.81
N LEU A 170 -0.10 -7.76 9.62
CA LEU A 170 -1.55 -7.82 9.45
C LEU A 170 -1.98 -9.27 9.13
N VAL A 171 -2.51 -9.96 10.14
CA VAL A 171 -2.96 -11.35 10.00
C VAL A 171 -4.14 -11.44 9.05
N CYS A 172 -3.89 -12.01 7.87
CA CYS A 172 -4.95 -12.36 6.92
C CYS A 172 -5.58 -13.70 7.32
N SER A 173 -6.91 -13.76 7.45
CA SER A 173 -7.59 -15.03 7.75
C SER A 173 -7.45 -16.03 6.58
N ALA A 174 -7.57 -17.32 6.90
CA ALA A 174 -7.52 -18.39 5.90
C ALA A 174 -8.55 -18.22 4.77
N HIS A 175 -9.71 -17.60 5.06
CA HIS A 175 -10.72 -17.27 4.06
C HIS A 175 -10.23 -16.22 3.07
N THR A 176 -9.57 -15.17 3.56
CA THR A 176 -8.97 -14.12 2.73
C THR A 176 -7.88 -14.70 1.82
N ALA A 177 -7.02 -15.58 2.34
CA ALA A 177 -5.99 -16.24 1.55
C ALA A 177 -6.57 -17.11 0.41
N ARG A 178 -7.63 -17.89 0.69
CA ARG A 178 -8.32 -18.72 -0.33
C ARG A 178 -8.99 -17.85 -1.39
N PHE A 179 -9.63 -16.76 -0.99
CA PHE A 179 -10.27 -15.82 -1.91
C PHE A 179 -9.25 -15.20 -2.87
N LEU A 180 -8.10 -14.73 -2.35
CA LEU A 180 -7.03 -14.15 -3.16
C LEU A 180 -6.46 -15.17 -4.15
N LYS A 181 -6.23 -16.42 -3.72
CA LYS A 181 -5.75 -17.50 -4.59
C LYS A 181 -6.75 -17.83 -5.72
N LYS A 182 -8.05 -17.89 -5.41
CA LYS A 182 -9.10 -18.12 -6.42
C LYS A 182 -9.18 -16.97 -7.43
N LYS A 183 -9.04 -15.73 -6.96
CA LYS A 183 -9.01 -14.53 -7.82
C LYS A 183 -7.82 -14.55 -8.79
N ASP A 184 -6.65 -15.02 -8.34
CA ASP A 184 -5.48 -15.16 -9.20
C ASP A 184 -5.54 -16.28 -10.21
N LEU A 185 -6.14 -17.41 -9.84
CA LEU A 185 -6.41 -18.49 -10.78
C LEU A 185 -7.33 -18.01 -11.91
N ALA A 186 -8.43 -17.32 -11.57
CA ALA A 186 -9.35 -16.76 -12.55
C ALA A 186 -8.67 -15.71 -13.45
N ARG A 187 -7.84 -14.84 -12.87
CA ARG A 187 -7.04 -13.86 -13.61
C ARG A 187 -6.10 -14.54 -14.62
N THR A 188 -5.37 -15.57 -14.20
CA THR A 188 -4.42 -16.30 -15.05
C THR A 188 -5.13 -17.04 -16.18
N ALA A 189 -6.29 -17.64 -15.90
CA ALA A 189 -7.13 -18.28 -16.92
C ALA A 189 -7.64 -17.29 -17.97
N ASN A 190 -8.14 -16.13 -17.54
CA ASN A 190 -8.62 -15.08 -18.44
C ASN A 190 -7.48 -14.50 -19.30
N ALA A 191 -6.30 -14.30 -18.72
CA ALA A 191 -5.12 -13.84 -19.47
C ALA A 191 -4.70 -14.85 -20.54
N ARG A 192 -4.66 -16.15 -20.19
CA ARG A 192 -4.38 -17.24 -21.15
C ARG A 192 -5.41 -17.29 -22.27
N GLN A 193 -6.70 -17.15 -21.97
CA GLN A 193 -7.75 -17.10 -22.99
C GLN A 193 -7.61 -15.90 -23.93
N ARG A 194 -7.30 -14.71 -23.42
CA ARG A 194 -7.08 -13.50 -24.24
C ARG A 194 -5.87 -13.67 -25.16
N ALA A 195 -4.75 -14.18 -24.65
CA ALA A 195 -3.56 -14.45 -25.46
C ALA A 195 -3.83 -15.49 -26.56
N ALA A 196 -4.57 -16.56 -26.23
CA ALA A 196 -4.97 -17.57 -27.20
C ALA A 196 -5.88 -17.01 -28.30
N LYS A 197 -6.86 -16.16 -27.94
CA LYS A 197 -7.74 -15.48 -28.90
C LYS A 197 -6.97 -14.52 -29.81
N ALA A 198 -6.10 -13.68 -29.24
CA ALA A 198 -5.28 -12.75 -30.02
C ALA A 198 -4.36 -13.48 -31.02
N SER A 199 -3.75 -14.60 -30.61
CA SER A 199 -2.94 -15.44 -31.50
C SER A 199 -3.77 -16.11 -32.61
N LEU A 200 -5.01 -16.51 -32.32
CA LEU A 200 -5.92 -17.07 -33.33
C LEU A 200 -6.37 -16.01 -34.33
N GLU A 201 -6.72 -14.81 -33.87
CA GLU A 201 -7.13 -13.69 -34.71
C GLU A 201 -6.00 -13.22 -35.61
N TYR A 202 -4.78 -13.10 -35.08
CA TYR A 202 -3.59 -12.79 -35.87
C TYR A 202 -3.36 -13.81 -37.00
N ARG A 203 -3.45 -15.12 -36.70
CA ARG A 203 -3.32 -16.18 -37.70
C ARG A 203 -4.41 -16.11 -38.77
N ARG A 204 -5.65 -15.78 -38.38
CA ARG A 204 -6.77 -15.60 -39.32
C ARG A 204 -6.58 -14.38 -40.22
N ALA A 205 -6.14 -13.26 -39.66
CA ALA A 205 -5.85 -12.04 -40.41
C ALA A 205 -4.74 -12.26 -41.45
N LYS A 206 -3.65 -12.94 -41.06
CA LYS A 206 -2.56 -13.30 -41.98
C LYS A 206 -3.02 -14.19 -43.14
N ARG A 207 -3.92 -15.15 -42.89
CA ARG A 207 -4.51 -16.00 -43.95
C ARG A 207 -5.41 -15.21 -44.89
N ARG A 208 -6.22 -14.27 -44.39
CA ARG A 208 -7.06 -13.40 -45.23
C ARG A 208 -6.23 -12.49 -46.13
N ALA A 209 -5.21 -11.84 -45.57
CA ALA A 209 -4.30 -11.00 -46.34
C ALA A 209 -3.57 -11.77 -47.45
N ALA A 210 -3.19 -13.03 -47.20
CA ALA A 210 -2.58 -13.90 -48.21
C ALA A 210 -3.56 -14.29 -49.34
N LYS A 211 -4.85 -14.51 -49.00
CA LYS A 211 -5.90 -14.79 -49.99
C LYS A 211 -6.18 -13.57 -50.87
N GLU A 212 -6.31 -12.39 -50.25
CA GLU A 212 -6.51 -11.12 -50.97
C GLU A 212 -5.31 -10.73 -51.85
N SER A 213 -4.08 -11.13 -51.50
CA SER A 213 -2.93 -10.94 -52.39
C SER A 213 -2.90 -11.94 -53.56
N SER A 214 -3.43 -13.14 -53.36
CA SER A 214 -3.56 -14.15 -54.43
C SER A 214 -4.62 -13.73 -55.44
N GLU A 215 -5.79 -13.30 -54.97
CA GLU A 215 -6.91 -12.86 -55.81
C GLU A 215 -6.54 -11.62 -56.65
N ARG A 216 -5.82 -10.64 -56.06
CA ARG A 216 -5.30 -9.49 -56.81
C ARG A 216 -4.27 -9.84 -57.90
N ASN A 217 -3.49 -10.91 -57.70
CA ASN A 217 -2.54 -11.38 -58.72
C ASN A 217 -3.24 -12.15 -59.85
N GLU A 218 -4.36 -12.83 -59.56
CA GLU A 218 -5.18 -13.48 -60.58
C GLU A 218 -5.95 -12.45 -61.43
N ASP A 219 -6.52 -11.41 -60.82
CA ASP A 219 -7.23 -10.34 -61.54
C ASP A 219 -6.30 -9.46 -62.40
N GLY A 220 -5.03 -9.33 -62.01
CA GLY A 220 -4.00 -8.62 -62.77
C GLY A 220 -3.46 -9.39 -63.99
N ALA A 221 -3.70 -10.71 -64.07
CA ALA A 221 -3.25 -11.54 -65.18
C ALA A 221 -4.19 -11.49 -66.41
N TYR A 222 -5.39 -10.93 -66.27
CA TYR A 222 -6.43 -10.89 -67.33
C TYR A 222 -6.49 -9.56 -68.12
N SER A 223 -5.47 -8.70 -68.09
CA SER A 223 -5.48 -7.39 -68.79
C SER A 223 -4.50 -7.23 -69.97
N THR A 224 -3.99 -8.32 -70.55
CA THR A 224 -3.21 -8.25 -71.80
C THR A 224 -3.98 -8.81 -72.98
N GLY A 225 -4.73 -7.94 -73.66
CA GLY A 225 -5.25 -8.24 -74.99
C GLY A 225 -6.46 -7.42 -75.38
N ALA A 226 -6.25 -6.25 -75.99
CA ALA A 226 -7.12 -5.71 -77.03
C ALA A 226 -6.57 -4.38 -77.60
N PHE A 227 -6.26 -4.44 -78.91
CA PHE A 227 -6.03 -3.38 -79.90
C PHE A 227 -4.73 -2.56 -79.86
#